data_AF-A0A962YD01-F1
#
_entry.id   AF-A0A962YD01-F1
#
_cell.length_a   1.000
_cell.length_b   1.000
_cell.length_c   1.000
_cell.angle_alpha   90.00
_cell.angle_beta   90.00
_cell.angle_gamma   90.00
#
_symmetry.space_group_name_H-M   'P 1'
#
loop_
_entity.id
_entity.type
_entity.pdbx_description
1 polymer ?
#
loop_
_entity_poly.entity_id
_entity_poly.type
_entity_poly.pdbx_seq_one_letter_code
_entity_poly.pdbx_strand_id
1 'polypeptide(L)'
;MVYGCTQFQAFFRVVLPMAKPVIISVLFLAFLQGWSDFLFSNMLTTGDGPRTASVAIYVSSAGGERIEWGVLMVMTLVTGIPPVILYMLAQKHITKTFQTAG
;
A
#
# COMPACT_ATOMS: atom_id res chain seq x y z
N MET A 1 24.55 -26.40 16.03
CA MET A 1 23.20 -26.89 16.40
C MET A 1 23.10 -26.86 17.91
N VAL A 2 22.61 -25.77 18.50
CA VAL A 2 22.35 -25.71 19.95
C VAL A 2 20.82 -25.60 20.06
N TYR A 3 20.19 -26.53 20.79
CA TYR A 3 18.73 -26.74 20.95
C TYR A 3 17.96 -27.58 19.91
N GLY A 4 18.62 -28.40 19.07
CA GLY A 4 17.91 -29.39 18.24
C GLY A 4 17.00 -28.83 17.14
N CYS A 5 16.99 -27.51 16.92
CA CYS A 5 16.29 -26.88 15.81
C CYS A 5 17.19 -26.84 14.57
N THR A 6 16.66 -27.26 13.42
CA THR A 6 17.31 -27.04 12.12
C THR A 6 17.38 -25.54 11.83
N GLN A 7 18.38 -25.11 11.05
CA GLN A 7 18.61 -23.70 10.72
C GLN A 7 17.38 -23.03 10.08
N PHE A 8 16.62 -23.80 9.29
CA PHE A 8 15.34 -23.41 8.72
C PHE A 8 14.26 -23.17 9.79
N GLN A 9 14.18 -24.04 10.80
CA GLN A 9 13.20 -23.92 11.87
C GLN A 9 13.47 -22.71 12.77
N ALA A 10 14.75 -22.41 13.04
CA ALA A 10 15.14 -21.20 13.76
C ALA A 10 14.76 -19.92 13.01
N PHE A 11 14.91 -19.90 11.67
CA PHE A 11 14.52 -18.76 10.84
C PHE A 11 13.02 -18.45 10.93
N PHE A 12 12.15 -19.43 10.68
CA PHE A 12 10.69 -19.19 10.71
C PHE A 12 10.11 -18.97 12.10
N ARG A 13 10.72 -19.57 13.14
CA ARG A 13 10.16 -19.57 14.50
C ARG A 13 10.70 -18.47 15.40
N VAL A 14 11.89 -17.94 15.11
CA VAL A 14 12.55 -16.90 15.92
C VAL A 14 12.75 -15.63 15.11
N VAL A 15 13.42 -15.71 13.95
CA VAL A 15 13.78 -14.52 13.17
C VAL A 15 12.55 -13.88 12.51
N LEU A 16 11.71 -14.67 11.86
CA LEU A 16 10.51 -14.18 11.17
C LEU A 16 9.53 -13.43 12.10
N PRO A 17 9.14 -13.94 13.29
CA PRO A 17 8.23 -13.22 14.18
C PRO A 17 8.84 -11.94 14.78
N MET A 18 10.16 -11.90 14.99
CA MET A 18 10.84 -10.68 15.43
C MET A 18 10.91 -9.62 14.32
N ALA A 19 10.98 -10.05 13.06
CA ALA A 19 10.97 -9.15 11.90
C ALA A 19 9.56 -8.71 11.47
N LYS A 20 8.48 -9.37 11.93
CA LYS A 20 7.08 -9.02 11.61
C LYS A 20 6.77 -7.51 11.66
N PRO A 21 7.11 -6.75 12.72
CA PRO A 21 6.80 -5.32 12.76
C PRO A 21 7.52 -4.54 11.64
N VAL A 22 8.77 -4.90 11.34
CA VAL A 22 9.54 -4.27 10.25
C VAL A 22 8.94 -4.63 8.89
N ILE A 23 8.60 -5.91 8.68
CA ILE A 23 7.98 -6.40 7.45
C ILE A 23 6.67 -5.67 7.15
N ILE A 24 5.82 -5.46 8.16
CA ILE A 24 4.55 -4.73 8.02
C ILE A 24 4.80 -3.28 7.60
N SER A 25 5.77 -2.59 8.21
CA SER A 25 6.13 -1.21 7.85
C SER A 25 6.65 -1.11 6.42
N VAL A 26 7.53 -2.03 6.01
CA VAL A 26 8.06 -2.06 4.64
C VAL A 26 6.96 -2.37 3.62
N LEU A 27 6.07 -3.32 3.92
CA LEU A 27 4.90 -3.61 3.08
C LEU A 27 3.98 -2.41 2.92
N PHE A 28 3.74 -1.68 4.01
CA PHE A 28 2.92 -0.47 3.97
C PHE A 28 3.56 0.62 3.09
N LEU A 29 4.86 0.88 3.27
CA LEU A 29 5.58 1.85 2.44
C LEU A 29 5.63 1.43 0.97
N ALA A 30 5.89 0.15 0.69
CA ALA A 30 5.89 -0.39 -0.66
C ALA A 30 4.50 -0.29 -1.31
N PHE A 31 3.43 -0.55 -0.55
CA PHE A 31 2.07 -0.36 -1.01
C PHE A 31 1.77 1.11 -1.35
N LEU A 32 2.11 2.04 -0.45
CA LEU A 32 1.89 3.47 -0.69
C LEU A 32 2.59 3.95 -1.96
N GLN A 33 3.82 3.48 -2.19
CA GLN A 33 4.60 3.83 -3.35
C GLN A 33 3.99 3.25 -4.64
N GLY A 34 3.65 1.95 -4.65
CA GLY A 34 3.02 1.32 -5.81
C GLY A 34 1.60 1.83 -6.10
N TRP A 35 0.83 2.16 -5.07
CA TRP A 35 -0.54 2.71 -5.21
C TRP A 35 -0.55 4.11 -5.83
N SER A 36 0.47 4.91 -5.53
CA SER A 36 0.57 6.30 -5.98
C SER A 36 1.37 6.48 -7.27
N ASP A 37 2.01 5.41 -7.78
CA ASP A 37 2.89 5.50 -8.95
C ASP A 37 2.09 5.72 -10.25
N PHE A 38 1.95 7.00 -10.59
CA PHE A 38 1.24 7.45 -11.79
C PHE A 38 2.03 7.14 -13.07
N LEU A 39 3.34 7.37 -13.08
CA LEU A 39 4.15 7.31 -14.30
C LEU A 39 4.23 5.88 -14.83
N PHE A 40 4.49 4.92 -13.95
CA PHE A 40 4.54 3.52 -14.33
C PHE A 40 3.18 3.02 -14.83
N SER A 41 2.10 3.37 -14.14
CA SER A 41 0.76 2.97 -14.55
C SER A 41 0.31 3.59 -15.87
N ASN A 42 0.61 4.87 -16.09
CA ASN A 42 0.26 5.56 -17.32
C ASN A 42 1.00 4.98 -18.54
N MET A 43 2.25 4.54 -18.36
CA MET A 43 3.00 3.84 -19.41
C MET A 43 2.38 2.47 -19.74
N LEU A 44 2.04 1.68 -18.71
CA LEU A 44 1.48 0.34 -18.92
C LEU A 44 0.04 0.35 -19.44
N THR A 45 -0.75 1.37 -19.10
CA THR A 45 -2.19 1.43 -19.46
C THR A 45 -2.47 2.30 -20.69
N THR A 46 -1.61 2.20 -21.70
CA THR A 46 -1.84 2.84 -23.00
C THR A 46 -2.90 2.04 -23.78
N GLY A 47 -4.20 2.26 -23.50
CA GLY A 47 -5.33 1.62 -24.18
C GLY A 47 -6.70 1.79 -23.48
N ASP A 48 -7.75 1.13 -23.99
CA ASP A 48 -9.11 1.09 -23.39
C ASP A 48 -9.24 0.05 -22.25
N GLY A 49 -8.12 -0.48 -21.78
CA GLY A 49 -8.07 -1.43 -20.67
C GLY A 49 -8.29 -0.78 -19.30
N PRO A 50 -8.31 -1.59 -18.22
CA PRO A 50 -8.51 -1.10 -16.86
C PRO A 50 -7.38 -0.15 -16.45
N ARG A 51 -7.74 1.09 -16.10
CA ARG A 51 -6.81 2.15 -15.66
C ARG A 51 -6.69 2.19 -14.16
N THR A 52 -5.48 2.43 -13.65
CA THR A 52 -5.32 2.67 -12.21
C THR A 52 -5.93 4.02 -11.83
N ALA A 53 -6.27 4.14 -10.56
CA ALA A 53 -7.01 5.27 -10.02
C ALA A 53 -6.38 6.64 -10.36
N SER A 54 -5.06 6.77 -10.29
CA SER A 54 -4.32 7.99 -10.64
C SER A 54 -4.45 8.36 -12.13
N VAL A 55 -4.47 7.36 -13.02
CA VAL A 55 -4.62 7.57 -14.48
C VAL A 55 -6.06 7.92 -14.84
N ALA A 56 -7.04 7.30 -14.17
CA ALA A 56 -8.46 7.60 -14.37
C ALA A 56 -8.80 9.06 -14.00
N ILE A 57 -8.28 9.56 -12.88
CA ILE A 57 -8.45 10.97 -12.46
C ILE A 57 -7.84 11.91 -13.51
N TYR A 58 -6.62 11.62 -13.98
CA TYR A 58 -5.93 12.44 -14.99
C TYR A 58 -6.73 12.53 -16.29
N VAL A 59 -7.19 11.40 -16.83
CA VAL A 59 -7.96 11.36 -18.07
C VAL A 59 -9.30 12.09 -17.92
N SER A 60 -9.98 11.92 -16.78
CA SER A 60 -11.24 12.61 -16.50
C SER A 60 -11.08 14.12 -16.39
N SER A 61 -9.88 14.61 -16.06
CA SER A 61 -9.55 16.04 -16.03
C SER A 61 -9.11 16.60 -17.40
N ALA A 62 -8.51 15.75 -18.26
CA ALA A 62 -7.91 16.15 -19.52
C ALA A 62 -8.82 15.94 -20.75
N GLY A 63 -9.86 15.09 -20.63
CA GLY A 63 -10.67 14.63 -21.77
C GLY A 63 -11.97 15.39 -22.05
N GLY A 64 -12.42 16.30 -21.17
CA GLY A 64 -13.71 16.99 -21.31
C GLY A 64 -13.55 18.50 -21.56
N GLU A 65 -14.39 19.07 -22.44
CA GLU A 65 -14.50 20.54 -22.65
C GLU A 65 -14.85 21.31 -21.36
N ARG A 66 -15.42 20.62 -20.36
CA ARG A 66 -15.65 21.12 -19.02
C ARG A 66 -15.17 20.12 -17.99
N ILE A 67 -14.33 20.61 -17.07
CA ILE A 67 -13.90 19.84 -15.90
C ILE A 67 -15.08 19.74 -14.93
N GLU A 68 -15.63 18.54 -14.77
CA GLU A 68 -16.62 18.24 -13.74
C GLU A 68 -15.94 18.05 -12.37
N TRP A 69 -15.76 19.15 -11.65
CA TRP A 69 -15.12 19.15 -10.33
C TRP A 69 -15.78 18.18 -9.34
N GLY A 70 -17.10 17.99 -9.41
CA GLY A 70 -17.81 17.03 -8.56
C GLY A 70 -17.35 15.58 -8.79
N VAL A 71 -17.20 15.18 -10.05
CA VAL A 71 -16.73 13.83 -10.41
C VAL A 71 -15.27 13.64 -9.98
N LEU A 72 -14.41 14.63 -10.20
CA LEU A 72 -13.00 14.57 -9.77
C LEU A 72 -12.84 14.45 -8.25
N MET A 73 -13.65 15.17 -7.47
CA MET A 73 -13.64 15.08 -6.00
C MET A 73 -14.05 13.68 -5.54
N VAL A 74 -15.12 13.12 -6.11
CA VAL A 74 -15.57 11.76 -5.77
C VAL A 74 -14.52 10.71 -6.14
N MET A 75 -13.92 10.81 -7.33
CA MET A 75 -12.85 9.90 -7.76
C MET A 75 -11.64 9.95 -6.81
N THR A 76 -11.24 11.16 -6.40
CA THR A 76 -10.12 11.35 -5.47
C THR A 76 -10.43 10.76 -4.09
N LEU A 77 -11.63 11.00 -3.57
CA LEU A 77 -12.07 10.44 -2.29
C LEU A 77 -12.07 8.91 -2.31
N VAL A 78 -12.65 8.30 -3.35
CA VAL A 78 -12.71 6.83 -3.49
C VAL A 78 -11.31 6.24 -3.61
N THR A 79 -10.41 6.90 -4.33
CA THR A 79 -9.00 6.49 -4.48
C THR A 79 -8.22 6.52 -3.17
N GLY A 80 -8.60 7.40 -2.24
CA GLY A 80 -7.99 7.51 -0.91
C GLY A 80 -8.46 6.44 0.09
N ILE A 81 -9.57 5.75 -0.16
CA ILE A 81 -10.13 4.77 0.80
C ILE A 81 -9.16 3.59 1.06
N PRO A 82 -8.61 2.90 0.03
CA PRO A 82 -7.71 1.75 0.26
C PRO A 82 -6.46 2.07 1.10
N PRO A 83 -5.68 3.14 0.83
CA PRO A 83 -4.52 3.47 1.66
C PRO A 83 -4.90 3.85 3.10
N VAL A 84 -6.06 4.48 3.32
CA VAL A 84 -6.55 4.77 4.68
C VAL A 84 -6.88 3.49 5.43
N ILE A 85 -7.55 2.52 4.81
CA ILE A 85 -7.84 1.21 5.43
C ILE A 85 -6.54 0.49 5.80
N LEU A 86 -5.56 0.47 4.90
CA LEU A 86 -4.27 -0.14 5.16
C LEU A 86 -3.50 0.56 6.28
N TYR A 87 -3.56 1.88 6.34
CA TYR A 87 -2.98 2.65 7.44
C TYR A 87 -3.61 2.27 8.78
N MET A 88 -4.95 2.17 8.87
CA MET A 88 -5.63 1.76 10.10
C MET A 88 -5.22 0.35 10.57
N LEU A 89 -5.04 -0.59 9.62
CA LEU A 89 -4.56 -1.94 9.93
C LEU A 89 -3.10 -1.96 10.41
N ALA A 90 -2.25 -1.14 9.79
CA ALA A 90 -0.84 -0.99 10.15
C ALA A 90 -0.67 -0.31 11.53
N GLN A 91 -1.45 0.72 11.82
CA GLN A 91 -1.41 1.47 13.08
C GLN A 91 -1.59 0.54 14.30
N LYS A 92 -2.49 -0.45 14.22
CA LYS A 92 -2.71 -1.43 15.29
C LYS A 92 -1.47 -2.27 15.61
N HIS A 93 -0.59 -2.52 14.65
CA HIS A 93 0.65 -3.28 14.85
C HIS A 93 1.78 -2.39 15.36
N ILE A 94 1.84 -1.15 14.89
CA ILE A 94 2.78 -0.14 15.35
C ILE A 94 2.57 0.15 16.84
N THR A 95 1.33 0.39 17.28
CA THR A 95 1.02 0.66 18.71
C THR A 95 1.36 -0.52 19.63
N LYS A 96 1.14 -1.76 19.19
CA LYS A 96 1.50 -2.98 19.96
C LYS A 96 3.00 -3.15 20.16
N THR A 97 3.81 -2.66 19.21
CA THR A 97 5.28 -2.75 19.28
C THR A 97 5.81 -1.85 20.40
N PHE A 98 5.21 -0.65 20.58
CA PHE A 98 5.60 0.28 21.64
C PHE A 98 5.22 -0.19 23.06
N GLN A 99 4.16 -0.97 23.22
CA GLN A 99 3.75 -1.48 24.53
C GLN A 99 4.59 -2.66 25.03
N THR A 100 5.23 -3.41 24.14
CA THR A 100 6.13 -4.52 24.52
C THR A 100 7.53 -4.03 24.91
N ALA A 101 7.84 -2.76 24.64
CA ALA A 101 9.13 -2.14 24.92
C ALA A 101 9.14 -1.31 26.23
N GLY A 102 8.03 -1.28 26.98
CA GLY A 102 7.89 -0.62 28.28
C GLY A 102 7.82 -1.61 29.43
#